data_AF-C2MCA5-F1
#
_entry.id   AF-C2MCA5-F1
#
_cell.length_a   1.000
_cell.length_b   1.000
_cell.length_c   1.000
_cell.angle_alpha   90.00
_cell.angle_beta   90.00
_cell.angle_gamma   90.00
#
_symmetry.space_group_name_H-M   'P 1'
#
loop_
_entity.id
_entity.type
_entity.pdbx_description
1 polymer ?
#
loop_
_entity_poly.entity_id
_entity_poly.type
_entity_poly.pdbx_seq_one_letter_code
_entity_poly.pdbx_strand_id
1 'polypeptide(L)'
;MSKQICNEQGEIEENQKNLRTWLFEEESFVPLALFQDGKAYSIVTDHLGTPVEAYNEQGEEVWYRRLDMNGKVIEVRSMLYTSYKDYIKIPFLFQGQYYDEEIKLAYNKFRYYDPQMGRYISEDPIRFASGTIALFSYVSDTNGCLDLLGLSYSPGRKGRQERLKSLLNDDKLPKHVKGWIRQEINAINRKHKK
;
A
#
# COMPACT_ATOMS: atom_id res chain seq x y z
N MET A 1 -4.27 12.07 -24.30
CA MET A 1 -3.03 11.91 -25.10
C MET A 1 -2.09 13.02 -24.70
N SER A 2 -1.17 12.78 -23.75
CA SER A 2 -0.11 13.76 -23.48
C SER A 2 0.94 13.63 -24.58
N LYS A 3 1.38 14.77 -25.13
CA LYS A 3 2.49 14.82 -26.08
C LYS A 3 3.79 14.73 -25.28
N GLN A 4 4.64 13.79 -25.64
CA GLN A 4 6.04 13.74 -25.19
C GLN A 4 6.82 14.79 -25.97
N ILE A 5 7.53 15.69 -25.29
CA ILE A 5 8.45 16.63 -25.93
C ILE A 5 9.87 16.11 -25.68
N CYS A 6 10.52 15.57 -26.71
CA CYS A 6 11.94 15.19 -26.66
C CYS A 6 12.81 16.41 -26.95
N ASN A 7 13.97 16.49 -26.30
CA ASN A 7 15.00 17.48 -26.65
C ASN A 7 15.77 17.08 -27.93
N GLU A 8 16.61 17.98 -28.45
CA GLU A 8 17.34 17.81 -29.73
C GLU A 8 18.34 16.62 -29.74
N GLN A 9 18.57 16.00 -28.59
CA GLN A 9 19.46 14.83 -28.42
C GLN A 9 18.70 13.50 -28.23
N GLY A 10 17.36 13.53 -28.27
CA GLY A 10 16.52 12.32 -28.20
C GLY A 10 16.36 11.76 -26.78
N GLU A 11 16.70 12.53 -25.74
CA GLU A 11 16.49 12.12 -24.35
C GLU A 11 15.12 12.55 -23.82
N ILE A 12 14.47 11.64 -23.10
CA ILE A 12 13.14 11.81 -22.50
C ILE A 12 13.34 12.54 -21.15
N GLU A 13 13.54 13.86 -21.17
CA GLU A 13 13.82 14.65 -19.95
C GLU A 13 12.59 14.86 -19.03
N GLU A 14 11.37 14.55 -19.49
CA GLU A 14 10.15 14.93 -18.76
C GLU A 14 9.67 13.91 -17.70
N ASN A 15 10.21 12.69 -17.67
CA ASN A 15 9.68 11.60 -16.83
C ASN A 15 10.35 11.45 -15.44
N GLN A 16 11.29 12.34 -15.09
CA GLN A 16 12.01 12.29 -13.80
C GLN A 16 11.52 13.32 -12.76
N LYS A 17 10.69 14.29 -13.15
CA LYS A 17 10.17 15.29 -12.19
C LYS A 17 9.16 14.61 -11.25
N ASN A 18 9.45 14.61 -9.95
CA ASN A 18 8.64 14.01 -8.87
C ASN A 18 8.54 12.47 -8.88
N LEU A 19 9.55 11.76 -9.42
CA LEU A 19 9.58 10.31 -9.33
C LEU A 19 9.76 9.87 -7.87
N ARG A 20 8.85 9.02 -7.38
CA ARG A 20 8.93 8.37 -6.07
C ARG A 20 9.11 6.87 -6.25
N THR A 21 10.19 6.33 -5.70
CA THR A 21 10.43 4.89 -5.68
C THR A 21 10.33 4.38 -4.26
N TRP A 22 9.45 3.40 -4.03
CA TRP A 22 9.23 2.79 -2.73
C TRP A 22 9.93 1.44 -2.67
N LEU A 23 10.75 1.23 -1.64
CA LEU A 23 11.32 -0.07 -1.29
C LEU A 23 10.43 -0.73 -0.25
N PHE A 24 10.14 -2.02 -0.43
CA PHE A 24 9.35 -2.82 0.49
C PHE A 24 10.17 -3.99 1.02
N GLU A 25 9.81 -4.46 2.21
CA GLU A 25 10.29 -5.73 2.75
C GLU A 25 9.93 -6.88 1.80
N GLU A 26 10.84 -7.84 1.69
CA GLU A 26 10.66 -8.99 0.80
C GLU A 26 9.36 -9.72 1.15
N GLU A 27 8.62 -10.11 0.11
CA GLU A 27 7.32 -10.74 0.25
C GLU A 27 6.27 -9.97 1.06
N SER A 28 6.41 -8.66 1.22
CA SER A 28 5.57 -7.90 2.15
C SER A 28 4.98 -6.66 1.49
N PHE A 29 4.09 -5.99 2.20
CA PHE A 29 3.64 -4.63 1.85
C PHE A 29 4.20 -3.59 2.82
N VAL A 30 5.14 -3.99 3.69
CA VAL A 30 5.80 -3.11 4.65
C VAL A 30 6.84 -2.25 3.91
N PRO A 31 6.65 -0.92 3.86
CA PRO A 31 7.61 -0.05 3.20
C PRO A 31 8.84 0.14 4.10
N LEU A 32 10.02 0.05 3.50
CA LEU A 32 11.32 0.20 4.17
C LEU A 32 11.99 1.53 3.85
N ALA A 33 11.86 2.00 2.61
CA ALA A 33 12.47 3.25 2.21
C ALA A 33 11.70 3.95 1.08
N LEU A 34 11.89 5.27 1.00
CA LEU A 34 11.48 6.12 -0.11
C LEU A 34 12.73 6.71 -0.77
N PHE A 35 12.83 6.61 -2.08
CA PHE A 35 13.77 7.38 -2.89
C PHE A 35 13.01 8.45 -3.64
N GLN A 36 13.40 9.71 -3.44
CA GLN A 36 12.80 10.88 -4.08
C GLN A 36 13.88 11.92 -4.32
N ASP A 37 13.94 12.45 -5.54
CA ASP A 37 14.85 13.55 -5.91
C ASP A 37 16.33 13.32 -5.52
N GLY A 38 16.81 12.09 -5.68
CA GLY A 38 18.19 11.69 -5.36
C GLY A 38 18.49 11.49 -3.87
N LYS A 39 17.49 11.61 -2.99
CA LYS A 39 17.59 11.39 -1.55
C LYS A 39 16.95 10.07 -1.15
N ALA A 40 17.51 9.41 -0.14
CA ALA A 40 16.92 8.25 0.50
C ALA A 40 16.32 8.59 1.86
N TYR A 41 15.15 8.03 2.15
CA TYR A 41 14.45 8.17 3.42
C TYR A 41 14.13 6.79 3.99
N SER A 42 14.60 6.52 5.21
CA SER A 42 14.32 5.27 5.92
C SER A 42 12.95 5.36 6.59
N ILE A 43 12.14 4.31 6.48
CA ILE A 43 10.78 4.27 7.03
C ILE A 43 10.75 3.29 8.20
N VAL A 44 10.20 3.74 9.33
CA VAL A 44 9.98 2.93 10.53
C VAL A 44 8.50 2.60 10.64
N THR A 45 8.21 1.33 10.96
CA THR A 45 6.86 0.78 11.00
C THR A 45 6.53 0.17 12.36
N ASP A 46 5.25 0.12 12.72
CA ASP A 46 4.76 -0.62 13.89
C ASP A 46 4.89 -2.15 13.74
N HIS A 47 4.41 -2.93 14.70
CA HIS A 47 4.46 -4.41 14.65
C HIS A 47 3.64 -5.03 13.51
N LEU A 48 2.68 -4.31 12.94
CA LEU A 48 1.91 -4.73 11.77
C LEU A 48 2.49 -4.23 10.46
N GLY A 49 3.53 -3.39 10.49
CA GLY A 49 4.16 -2.86 9.30
C GLY A 49 3.49 -1.59 8.76
N THR A 50 2.65 -0.95 9.57
CA THR A 50 2.09 0.38 9.31
C THR A 50 3.18 1.43 9.47
N PRO A 51 3.40 2.35 8.51
CA PRO A 51 4.40 3.41 8.64
C PRO A 51 4.03 4.41 9.73
N VAL A 52 4.98 4.66 10.63
CA VAL A 52 4.84 5.58 11.77
C VAL A 52 5.79 6.77 11.63
N GLU A 53 7.04 6.54 11.21
CA GLU A 53 8.09 7.56 11.15
C GLU A 53 8.93 7.40 9.87
N ALA A 54 9.59 8.48 9.45
CA ALA A 54 10.64 8.41 8.44
C ALA A 54 11.76 9.41 8.72
N TYR A 55 12.97 9.00 8.34
CA TYR A 55 14.22 9.70 8.63
C TYR A 55 15.02 9.96 7.36
N ASN A 56 15.71 11.10 7.29
CA ASN A 56 16.69 11.39 6.24
C ASN A 56 18.04 10.71 6.50
N GLU A 57 18.99 10.89 5.58
CA GLU A 57 20.35 10.34 5.65
C GLU A 57 21.16 10.85 6.86
N GLN A 58 20.78 12.01 7.43
CA GLN A 58 21.38 12.60 8.62
C GLN A 58 20.75 12.06 9.91
N GLY A 59 19.72 11.22 9.83
CA GLY A 59 19.01 10.67 10.98
C GLY A 59 17.96 11.60 11.58
N GLU A 60 17.54 12.64 10.87
CA GLU A 60 16.51 13.59 11.33
C GLU A 60 15.10 13.11 10.94
N GLU A 61 14.12 13.21 11.85
CA GLU A 61 12.71 12.84 11.59
C GLU A 61 12.08 13.82 10.58
N VAL A 62 11.89 13.37 9.35
CA VAL A 62 11.29 14.19 8.27
C VAL A 62 9.78 14.01 8.14
N TRP A 63 9.24 12.91 8.68
CA TRP A 63 7.83 12.58 8.62
C TRP A 63 7.43 11.70 9.80
N TYR A 64 6.24 11.94 10.33
CA TYR A 64 5.63 11.18 11.42
C TYR A 64 4.12 11.10 11.21
N ARG A 65 3.52 9.98 11.62
CA ARG A 65 2.07 9.83 11.66
C ARG A 65 1.63 8.88 12.76
N ARG A 66 0.54 9.27 13.43
CA ARG A 66 -0.19 8.43 14.39
C ARG A 66 -1.60 8.15 13.89
N LEU A 67 -1.96 6.87 13.90
CA LEU A 67 -3.29 6.40 13.52
C LEU A 67 -4.07 5.93 14.77
N ASP A 68 -5.40 5.92 14.68
CA ASP A 68 -6.23 5.18 15.62
C ASP A 68 -6.32 3.68 15.25
N MET A 69 -7.08 2.91 16.03
CA MET A 69 -7.29 1.47 15.84
C MET A 69 -7.94 1.11 14.49
N ASN A 70 -8.57 2.08 13.82
CA ASN A 70 -9.23 1.94 12.52
C ASN A 70 -8.37 2.53 11.39
N GLY A 71 -7.15 3.00 11.66
CA GLY A 71 -6.29 3.60 10.64
C GLY A 71 -6.65 5.06 10.33
N LYS A 72 -7.52 5.71 11.11
CA LYS A 72 -7.80 7.15 10.96
C LYS A 72 -6.60 7.94 11.42
N VAL A 73 -6.19 8.93 10.62
CA VAL A 73 -5.09 9.84 10.99
C VAL A 73 -5.50 10.71 12.18
N ILE A 74 -4.84 10.52 13.32
CA ILE A 74 -4.98 11.36 14.52
C ILE A 74 -4.01 12.53 14.44
N GLU A 75 -2.79 12.25 13.98
CA GLU A 75 -1.70 13.21 13.96
C GLU A 75 -0.79 12.92 12.77
N VAL A 76 -0.35 13.97 12.08
CA VAL A 76 0.66 13.88 11.03
C VAL A 76 1.59 15.08 11.16
N ARG A 77 2.89 14.83 11.12
CA ARG A 77 3.92 15.86 11.02
C ARG A 77 4.78 15.55 9.81
N SER A 78 5.08 16.58 9.04
CA SER A 78 6.07 16.52 7.97
C SER A 78 6.92 17.74 8.16
N MET A 79 8.25 17.60 8.11
CA MET A 79 9.10 18.78 8.05
C MET A 79 8.66 19.62 6.85
N LEU A 80 8.29 20.87 7.13
CA LEU A 80 8.01 21.89 6.14
C LEU A 80 9.35 22.31 5.54
N TYR A 81 9.88 21.49 4.64
CA TYR A 81 10.89 22.01 3.76
C TYR A 81 10.28 23.14 2.93
N THR A 82 11.05 24.23 2.77
CA THR A 82 10.64 25.48 2.11
C THR A 82 10.26 25.30 0.63
N SER A 83 10.45 24.09 0.08
CA SER A 83 10.19 23.72 -1.31
C SER A 83 9.33 22.45 -1.38
N TYR A 84 8.36 22.44 -2.30
CA TYR A 84 7.50 21.27 -2.58
C TYR A 84 8.30 20.00 -2.90
N LYS A 85 9.54 20.13 -3.41
CA LYS A 85 10.41 19.00 -3.76
C LYS A 85 10.85 18.16 -2.57
N ASP A 86 11.00 18.79 -1.41
CA ASP A 86 11.48 18.11 -0.22
C ASP A 86 10.33 17.64 0.69
N TYR A 87 9.07 17.85 0.25
CA TYR A 87 7.90 17.41 1.00
C TYR A 87 7.76 15.88 0.95
N ILE A 88 7.89 15.25 2.11
CA ILE A 88 7.76 13.81 2.29
C ILE A 88 6.34 13.47 2.72
N LYS A 89 5.72 12.56 1.98
CA LYS A 89 4.39 12.04 2.28
C LYS A 89 4.35 10.54 2.01
N ILE A 90 4.05 9.78 3.05
CA ILE A 90 3.91 8.32 3.00
C ILE A 90 2.42 7.97 2.97
N PRO A 91 1.90 7.51 1.82
CA PRO A 91 0.46 7.32 1.63
C PRO A 91 -0.04 5.97 2.15
N PHE A 92 0.79 5.11 2.75
CA PHE A 92 0.34 3.77 3.17
C PHE A 92 -0.29 3.80 4.56
N LEU A 93 -1.41 3.10 4.80
CA LEU A 93 -1.95 2.87 6.15
C LEU A 93 -1.56 1.46 6.63
N PHE A 94 -2.54 0.64 6.99
CA PHE A 94 -2.34 -0.80 7.14
C PHE A 94 -1.81 -1.42 5.84
N GLN A 95 -1.16 -2.57 5.95
CA GLN A 95 -0.57 -3.24 4.79
C GLN A 95 -1.59 -3.45 3.65
N GLY A 96 -1.18 -3.09 2.44
CA GLY A 96 -2.03 -3.17 1.23
C GLY A 96 -2.87 -1.92 0.97
N GLN A 97 -3.00 -1.01 1.95
CA GLN A 97 -3.82 0.19 1.83
C GLN A 97 -3.01 1.41 1.33
N TYR A 98 -3.52 2.05 0.29
CA TYR A 98 -3.05 3.36 -0.19
C TYR A 98 -4.08 4.43 0.17
N TYR A 99 -3.72 5.32 1.08
CA TYR A 99 -4.56 6.43 1.53
C TYR A 99 -4.62 7.54 0.49
N ASP A 100 -5.84 7.85 0.08
CA ASP A 100 -6.16 9.01 -0.72
C ASP A 100 -6.69 10.11 0.20
N GLU A 101 -5.92 11.19 0.30
CA GLU A 101 -6.26 12.35 1.14
C GLU A 101 -7.37 13.23 0.54
N GLU A 102 -7.64 13.17 -0.77
CA GLU A 102 -8.67 13.98 -1.41
C GLU A 102 -10.06 13.46 -1.02
N ILE A 103 -10.23 12.14 -1.06
CA ILE A 103 -11.49 11.46 -0.75
C ILE A 103 -11.54 10.87 0.66
N LYS A 104 -10.42 10.93 1.41
CA LYS A 104 -10.26 10.39 2.78
C LYS A 104 -10.50 8.88 2.90
N LEU A 105 -10.32 8.14 1.80
CA LEU A 105 -10.47 6.68 1.75
C LEU A 105 -9.13 6.00 1.50
N ALA A 106 -8.99 4.76 1.98
CA ALA A 106 -7.85 3.92 1.68
C ALA A 106 -8.21 2.91 0.58
N TYR A 107 -7.54 3.00 -0.56
CA TYR A 107 -7.64 2.00 -1.62
C TYR A 107 -6.92 0.72 -1.21
N ASN A 108 -7.66 -0.38 -1.18
CA ASN A 108 -7.17 -1.70 -0.78
C ASN A 108 -7.49 -2.70 -1.89
N LYS A 109 -6.86 -2.52 -3.05
CA LYS A 109 -7.00 -3.30 -4.30
C LYS A 109 -8.45 -3.53 -4.80
N PHE A 110 -9.20 -4.41 -4.14
CA PHE A 110 -10.56 -4.76 -4.54
C PHE A 110 -11.63 -3.87 -3.90
N ARG A 111 -11.29 -3.14 -2.83
CA ARG A 111 -12.25 -2.30 -2.09
C ARG A 111 -11.63 -0.98 -1.64
N TYR A 112 -12.49 0.00 -1.38
CA TYR A 112 -12.13 1.21 -0.64
C TYR A 112 -12.54 1.05 0.83
N TYR A 113 -11.59 1.30 1.71
CA TYR A 113 -11.74 1.30 3.16
C TYR A 113 -11.96 2.75 3.63
N ASP A 114 -12.91 2.95 4.54
CA ASP A 114 -13.16 4.21 5.21
C ASP A 114 -12.54 4.15 6.62
N PRO A 115 -11.42 4.85 6.87
CA PRO A 115 -10.80 4.89 8.18
C PRO A 115 -11.65 5.59 9.24
N GLN A 116 -12.56 6.49 8.84
CA GLN A 116 -13.48 7.16 9.76
C GLN A 116 -14.55 6.20 10.28
N MET A 117 -15.04 5.30 9.42
CA MET A 117 -16.05 4.30 9.81
C MET A 117 -15.45 2.96 10.27
N GLY A 118 -14.16 2.71 10.00
CA GLY A 118 -13.51 1.45 10.34
C GLY A 118 -13.94 0.26 9.46
N ARG A 119 -14.41 0.50 8.23
CA ARG A 119 -15.01 -0.54 7.38
C ARG A 119 -14.89 -0.23 5.89
N TYR A 120 -15.18 -1.21 5.03
CA TYR A 120 -15.29 -0.99 3.60
C TYR A 120 -16.58 -0.25 3.22
N ILE A 121 -16.51 0.54 2.15
CA ILE A 121 -17.67 1.27 1.61
C ILE A 121 -18.49 0.48 0.60
N SER A 122 -18.01 -0.70 0.19
CA SER A 122 -18.67 -1.61 -0.74
C SER A 122 -18.73 -3.03 -0.17
N GLU A 123 -19.71 -3.81 -0.60
CA GLU A 123 -19.76 -5.24 -0.30
C GLU A 123 -18.49 -5.97 -0.79
N ASP A 124 -18.15 -7.05 -0.09
CA ASP A 124 -17.10 -7.96 -0.50
C ASP A 124 -17.40 -8.56 -1.90
N PRO A 125 -16.51 -8.39 -2.90
CA PRO A 125 -16.71 -8.96 -4.23
C PRO A 125 -16.81 -10.49 -4.25
N ILE A 126 -16.26 -11.17 -3.24
CA ILE A 126 -16.33 -12.62 -3.08
C ILE A 126 -17.45 -13.04 -2.10
N ARG A 127 -18.17 -12.06 -1.55
CA ARG A 127 -19.31 -12.23 -0.65
C ARG A 127 -18.98 -13.17 0.51
N PHE A 128 -19.78 -14.22 0.71
CA PHE A 128 -19.58 -15.22 1.76
C PHE A 128 -18.38 -16.16 1.52
N ALA A 129 -17.72 -16.10 0.36
CA ALA A 129 -16.51 -16.88 0.12
C ALA A 129 -15.34 -16.42 1.00
N SER A 130 -15.37 -15.18 1.50
CA SER A 130 -14.40 -14.65 2.48
C SER A 130 -14.45 -15.37 3.83
N GLY A 131 -15.50 -16.16 4.09
CA GLY A 131 -15.73 -16.84 5.37
C GLY A 131 -16.41 -15.97 6.43
N THR A 132 -16.79 -14.73 6.09
CA THR A 132 -17.55 -13.83 6.98
C THR A 132 -18.94 -13.53 6.42
N ILE A 133 -19.90 -13.29 7.32
CA ILE A 133 -21.23 -12.76 6.98
C ILE A 133 -21.24 -11.22 6.90
N ALA A 134 -20.22 -10.56 7.45
CA ALA A 134 -20.10 -9.11 7.48
C ALA A 134 -19.46 -8.60 6.19
N LEU A 135 -20.27 -8.40 5.14
CA LEU A 135 -19.79 -8.07 3.80
C LEU A 135 -19.01 -6.74 3.69
N PHE A 136 -19.17 -5.85 4.67
CA PHE A 136 -18.50 -4.55 4.72
C PHE A 136 -17.35 -4.50 5.74
N SER A 137 -17.15 -5.54 6.55
CA SER A 137 -16.12 -5.50 7.60
C SER A 137 -14.71 -5.54 7.03
N TYR A 138 -13.77 -4.87 7.69
CA TYR A 138 -12.34 -5.00 7.38
C TYR A 138 -11.77 -6.31 7.93
N VAL A 139 -11.53 -6.37 9.23
CA VAL A 139 -11.05 -7.57 9.95
C VAL A 139 -11.72 -7.63 11.33
N SER A 140 -11.67 -8.80 11.98
CA SER A 140 -12.24 -8.97 13.32
C SER A 140 -11.40 -8.34 14.43
N ASP A 141 -10.07 -8.28 14.26
CA ASP A 141 -9.12 -7.67 15.19
C ASP A 141 -8.01 -6.96 14.40
N THR A 142 -8.00 -5.63 14.45
CA THR A 142 -7.03 -4.80 13.73
C THR A 142 -5.63 -4.85 14.33
N ASN A 143 -5.45 -5.42 15.52
CA ASN A 143 -4.12 -5.56 16.16
C ASN A 143 -3.35 -6.80 15.71
N GLY A 144 -4.05 -7.79 15.15
CA GLY A 144 -3.48 -9.09 14.78
C GLY A 144 -3.83 -9.59 13.39
N CYS A 145 -4.82 -8.98 12.72
CA CYS A 145 -5.26 -9.36 11.39
C CYS A 145 -5.21 -8.18 10.41
N LEU A 146 -4.93 -8.50 9.14
CA LEU A 146 -4.88 -7.53 8.04
C LEU A 146 -5.64 -8.10 6.84
N ASP A 147 -6.32 -7.27 6.04
CA ASP A 147 -6.84 -7.69 4.73
C ASP A 147 -6.01 -7.04 3.64
N LEU A 148 -4.96 -7.72 3.17
CA LEU A 148 -3.97 -7.19 2.23
C LEU A 148 -4.52 -6.84 0.84
N LEU A 149 -5.66 -7.42 0.46
CA LEU A 149 -6.23 -7.29 -0.88
C LEU A 149 -7.65 -6.71 -0.87
N GLY A 150 -8.31 -6.60 0.29
CA GLY A 150 -9.71 -6.24 0.34
C GLY A 150 -10.59 -7.41 -0.11
N LEU A 151 -10.26 -8.64 0.29
CA LEU A 151 -11.03 -9.85 -0.03
C LEU A 151 -11.24 -10.75 1.18
N SER A 152 -10.24 -10.88 2.05
CA SER A 152 -10.35 -11.67 3.29
C SER A 152 -9.13 -11.44 4.15
N TYR A 153 -9.35 -11.49 5.46
CA TYR A 153 -8.30 -11.28 6.44
C TYR A 153 -7.20 -12.35 6.36
N SER A 154 -6.02 -11.96 6.80
CA SER A 154 -4.83 -12.76 6.97
C SER A 154 -4.28 -12.49 8.37
N PRO A 155 -3.90 -13.54 9.13
CA PRO A 155 -3.25 -13.34 10.42
C PRO A 155 -1.84 -12.76 10.20
N GLY A 156 -1.54 -11.67 10.91
CA GLY A 156 -0.23 -11.05 10.98
C GLY A 156 0.38 -10.63 9.63
N ARG A 157 1.72 -10.53 9.63
CA ARG A 157 2.55 -10.18 8.47
C ARG A 157 2.79 -11.38 7.53
N LYS A 158 1.75 -12.12 7.15
CA LYS A 158 1.92 -13.16 6.12
C LYS A 158 2.30 -12.52 4.79
N GLY A 159 3.25 -13.15 4.11
CA GLY A 159 3.78 -12.60 2.87
C GLY A 159 2.73 -12.53 1.76
N ARG A 160 2.82 -11.50 0.94
CA ARG A 160 2.00 -11.25 -0.26
C ARG A 160 1.94 -12.48 -1.16
N GLN A 161 3.06 -13.13 -1.48
CA GLN A 161 3.04 -14.31 -2.36
C GLN A 161 2.33 -15.51 -1.73
N GLU A 162 2.57 -15.79 -0.46
CA GLU A 162 1.88 -16.88 0.25
C GLU A 162 0.38 -16.65 0.24
N ARG A 163 -0.03 -15.38 0.45
CA ARG A 163 -1.43 -15.01 0.38
C ARG A 163 -2.01 -15.24 -1.01
N LEU A 164 -1.34 -14.78 -2.07
CA LEU A 164 -1.74 -14.99 -3.46
C LEU A 164 -1.87 -16.49 -3.78
N LYS A 165 -0.91 -17.32 -3.35
CA LYS A 165 -0.94 -18.78 -3.53
C LYS A 165 -2.14 -19.41 -2.80
N SER A 166 -2.40 -19.00 -1.55
CA SER A 166 -3.55 -19.51 -0.79
C SER A 166 -4.89 -19.20 -1.46
N LEU A 167 -5.04 -17.97 -1.99
CA LEU A 167 -6.25 -17.56 -2.70
C LEU A 167 -6.40 -18.28 -4.03
N LEU A 168 -5.32 -18.55 -4.76
CA LEU A 168 -5.41 -19.27 -6.04
C LEU A 168 -6.07 -20.65 -5.89
N ASN A 169 -5.83 -21.32 -4.76
CA ASN A 169 -6.33 -22.66 -4.46
C ASN A 169 -7.75 -22.66 -3.87
N ASP A 170 -8.35 -21.50 -3.60
CA ASP A 170 -9.70 -21.43 -3.03
C ASP A 170 -10.77 -21.58 -4.11
N ASP A 171 -11.49 -22.70 -4.11
CA ASP A 171 -12.56 -23.01 -5.07
C ASP A 171 -13.75 -22.04 -5.03
N LYS A 172 -13.92 -21.31 -3.92
CA LYS A 172 -15.04 -20.36 -3.75
C LYS A 172 -14.81 -19.03 -4.46
N LEU A 173 -13.58 -18.74 -4.90
CA LEU A 173 -13.28 -17.45 -5.54
C LEU A 173 -13.83 -17.34 -6.97
N PRO A 174 -14.40 -16.18 -7.35
CA PRO A 174 -14.83 -15.90 -8.71
C PRO A 174 -13.70 -16.04 -9.74
N LYS A 175 -14.04 -16.47 -10.97
CA LYS A 175 -13.07 -16.68 -12.07
C LYS A 175 -12.21 -15.45 -12.38
N HIS A 176 -12.79 -14.24 -12.31
CA HIS A 176 -12.06 -13.00 -12.60
C HIS A 176 -11.00 -12.69 -11.54
N VAL A 177 -11.31 -12.91 -10.25
CA VAL A 177 -10.35 -12.77 -9.15
C VAL A 177 -9.21 -13.78 -9.30
N LYS A 178 -9.53 -15.06 -9.57
CA LYS A 178 -8.52 -16.10 -9.86
C LYS A 178 -7.66 -15.75 -11.08
N GLY A 179 -8.26 -15.17 -12.12
CA GLY A 179 -7.56 -14.69 -13.31
C GLY A 179 -6.53 -13.63 -12.96
N TRP A 180 -6.92 -12.63 -12.16
CA TRP A 180 -6.01 -11.60 -11.66
C TRP A 180 -4.87 -12.18 -10.81
N ILE A 181 -5.18 -13.07 -9.86
CA ILE A 181 -4.17 -13.72 -8.99
C ILE A 181 -3.13 -14.48 -9.83
N ARG A 182 -3.56 -15.21 -10.87
CA ARG A 182 -2.63 -15.92 -11.77
C ARG A 182 -1.71 -14.96 -12.52
N GLN A 183 -2.23 -13.84 -13.00
CA GLN A 183 -1.42 -12.82 -13.67
C GLN A 183 -0.35 -12.26 -12.72
N GLU A 184 -0.72 -11.97 -11.48
CA GLU A 184 0.21 -11.45 -10.48
C GLU A 184 1.33 -12.45 -10.15
N ILE A 185 0.98 -13.72 -9.89
CA ILE A 185 1.96 -14.79 -9.64
C ILE A 185 2.91 -14.97 -10.84
N ASN A 186 2.38 -14.91 -12.06
CA ASN A 186 3.19 -15.02 -13.27
C ASN A 186 4.15 -13.82 -13.43
N ALA A 187 3.70 -12.61 -13.09
CA ALA A 187 4.55 -11.41 -13.13
C ALA A 187 5.70 -11.51 -12.13
N ILE A 188 5.43 -12.01 -10.92
CA ILE A 188 6.42 -12.27 -9.88
C ILE A 188 7.46 -13.29 -10.36
N ASN A 189 7.02 -14.45 -10.86
CA ASN A 189 7.91 -15.51 -11.33
C ASN A 189 8.81 -15.09 -12.50
N ARG A 190 8.36 -14.16 -13.34
CA ARG A 190 9.18 -13.61 -14.44
C ARG A 190 10.32 -12.72 -13.94
N LYS A 191 10.12 -12.01 -12.81
CA LYS A 191 11.16 -11.16 -12.22
C LYS A 191 12.30 -11.97 -11.60
N HIS A 192 12.00 -13.11 -10.98
CA HIS A 192 13.03 -14.00 -10.39
C HIS A 192 13.86 -14.79 -11.41
N LYS A 193 13.46 -14.81 -12.69
CA LYS A 193 14.21 -15.51 -13.76
C LYS A 193 15.22 -14.63 -14.49
N LYS A 194 15.30 -13.34 -14.17
CA LYS A 194 16.25 -12.39 -14.74
C LYS A 194 17.28 -12.02 -13.69
#